data_AF-A0A971FN43-F1
#
_entry.id   AF-A0A971FN43-F1
#
_cell.length_a   1.000
_cell.length_b   1.000
_cell.length_c   1.000
_cell.angle_alpha   90.00
_cell.angle_beta   90.00
_cell.angle_gamma   90.00
#
_symmetry.space_group_name_H-M   'P 1'
#
loop_
_entity.id
_entity.type
_entity.pdbx_description
1 polymer ?
#
loop_
_entity_poly.entity_id
_entity_poly.type
_entity_poly.pdbx_seq_one_letter_code
_entity_poly.pdbx_strand_id
1 'polypeptide(L)'
;MLFGNAADKIDGFVAKGKSQKVIPLLETKNKETRLRAIEALGKIADDHCVHALIPLLSDSDPEIRKQTAISMGDMKKDVCKTHLQNRVQIEKDHDVLDAIHDAIMRITKEVGLVK
;
A
#
# COMPACT_ATOMS: atom_id res chain seq x y z
N MET A 1 23.58 20.55 -9.46
CA MET A 1 23.45 19.19 -10.02
C MET A 1 22.18 18.59 -9.44
N LEU A 2 21.11 18.47 -10.24
CA LEU A 2 19.83 17.87 -9.85
C LEU A 2 19.92 16.36 -10.11
N PHE A 3 20.42 15.60 -9.15
CA PHE A 3 20.17 14.16 -9.15
C PHE A 3 18.69 13.98 -8.83
N GLY A 4 17.87 13.72 -9.85
CA GLY A 4 16.43 13.46 -9.66
C GLY A 4 16.26 12.41 -8.58
N ASN A 5 15.61 12.79 -7.48
CA ASN A 5 15.44 11.94 -6.32
C ASN A 5 14.61 10.72 -6.74
N ALA A 6 14.73 9.59 -6.04
CA ALA A 6 13.86 8.43 -6.27
C ALA A 6 12.37 8.84 -6.25
N ALA A 7 12.02 9.86 -5.45
CA ALA A 7 10.70 10.48 -5.41
C ALA A 7 10.23 11.01 -6.78
N ASP A 8 11.03 11.83 -7.48
CA ASP A 8 10.65 12.43 -8.76
C ASP A 8 10.37 11.36 -9.84
N LYS A 9 11.07 10.22 -9.76
CA LYS A 9 10.85 9.09 -10.67
C LYS A 9 9.58 8.32 -10.33
N ILE A 10 9.25 8.16 -9.04
CA ILE A 10 8.03 7.49 -8.59
C ILE A 10 6.79 8.25 -9.07
N ASP A 11 6.76 9.57 -8.93
CA ASP A 11 5.63 10.40 -9.38
C ASP A 11 5.39 10.25 -10.88
N GLY A 12 6.47 10.20 -11.67
CA GLY A 12 6.41 9.93 -13.10
C GLY A 12 5.86 8.54 -13.45
N PHE A 13 6.01 7.54 -12.57
CA PHE A 13 5.42 6.22 -12.75
C PHE A 13 3.95 6.18 -12.33
N VAL A 14 3.57 6.89 -11.26
CA VAL A 14 2.16 7.03 -10.82
C VAL A 14 1.34 7.67 -11.94
N ALA A 15 1.79 8.79 -12.49
CA ALA A 15 1.10 9.49 -13.57
C ALA A 15 0.91 8.64 -14.85
N LYS A 16 1.73 7.60 -15.03
CA LYS A 16 1.70 6.70 -16.19
C LYS A 16 1.14 5.30 -15.86
N GLY A 17 0.68 5.06 -14.64
CA GLY A 17 0.20 3.75 -14.19
C GLY A 17 1.24 2.63 -14.25
N LYS A 18 2.54 2.94 -14.10
CA LYS A 18 3.63 1.96 -14.30
C LYS A 18 3.98 1.18 -13.02
N SER A 19 3.03 0.42 -12.49
CA SER A 19 3.19 -0.42 -11.28
C SER A 19 4.48 -1.26 -11.31
N GLN A 20 4.75 -1.95 -12.42
CA GLN A 20 5.93 -2.80 -12.59
C GLN A 20 7.27 -2.06 -12.43
N LYS A 21 7.31 -0.74 -12.61
CA LYS A 21 8.52 0.06 -12.37
C LYS A 21 8.66 0.50 -10.92
N VAL A 22 7.56 0.51 -10.17
CA VAL A 22 7.53 0.87 -8.75
C VAL A 22 7.77 -0.36 -7.87
N ILE A 23 7.26 -1.53 -8.24
CA ILE A 23 7.39 -2.79 -7.47
C ILE A 23 8.84 -3.09 -7.03
N PRO A 24 9.88 -2.97 -7.88
CA PRO A 24 11.26 -3.23 -7.45
C PRO A 24 11.77 -2.31 -6.33
N LEU A 25 11.12 -1.16 -6.11
CA LEU A 25 11.52 -0.19 -5.08
C LEU A 25 11.11 -0.64 -3.67
N LEU A 26 10.19 -1.60 -3.54
CA LEU A 26 9.76 -2.19 -2.27
C LEU A 26 10.90 -2.93 -1.56
N GLU A 27 11.87 -3.44 -2.31
CA GLU A 27 13.02 -4.24 -1.83
C GLU A 27 14.27 -3.39 -1.56
N THR A 28 14.17 -2.05 -1.67
CA THR A 28 15.31 -1.17 -1.44
C THR A 28 15.64 -1.06 0.05
N LYS A 29 16.92 -0.87 0.39
CA LYS A 29 17.34 -0.68 1.80
C LYS A 29 16.83 0.64 2.41
N ASN A 30 16.46 1.61 1.57
CA ASN A 30 16.05 2.92 2.01
C ASN A 30 14.56 2.91 2.38
N LYS A 31 14.25 2.90 3.69
CA LYS A 31 12.87 2.86 4.21
C LYS A 31 11.96 3.93 3.58
N GLU A 32 12.46 5.16 3.44
CA GLU A 32 11.69 6.25 2.84
C GLU A 32 11.30 5.96 1.38
N THR A 33 12.20 5.35 0.60
CA THR A 33 11.92 4.93 -0.77
C THR A 33 10.88 3.80 -0.81
N ARG A 34 10.94 2.85 0.13
CA ARG A 34 9.93 1.80 0.28
C ARG A 34 8.56 2.39 0.60
N LEU A 35 8.47 3.31 1.56
CA LEU A 35 7.21 3.97 1.94
C LEU A 35 6.57 4.70 0.75
N ARG A 36 7.36 5.49 0.01
CA ARG A 36 6.88 6.15 -1.21
C ARG A 36 6.44 5.18 -2.28
N ALA A 37 7.13 4.05 -2.44
CA ALA A 37 6.74 3.03 -3.39
C ALA A 37 5.42 2.37 -3.00
N ILE A 38 5.20 2.08 -1.71
CA ILE A 38 3.94 1.53 -1.19
C ILE A 38 2.78 2.48 -1.46
N GLU A 39 2.95 3.76 -1.12
CA GLU A 39 1.95 4.81 -1.39
C GLU A 39 1.63 4.93 -2.89
N ALA A 40 2.66 4.93 -3.73
CA ALA A 40 2.50 5.00 -5.18
C ALA A 40 1.73 3.80 -5.75
N LEU A 41 1.98 2.59 -5.27
CA LEU A 41 1.22 1.41 -5.68
C LEU A 41 -0.25 1.49 -5.26
N GLY A 42 -0.53 2.06 -4.08
CA GLY A 42 -1.91 2.37 -3.65
C GLY A 42 -2.64 3.29 -4.63
N LYS A 43 -1.96 4.35 -5.10
CA LYS A 43 -2.50 5.29 -6.08
C LYS A 43 -2.66 4.70 -7.49
N ILE A 44 -1.75 3.81 -7.90
CA ILE A 44 -1.82 3.16 -9.22
C ILE A 44 -2.95 2.12 -9.27
N ALA A 45 -3.13 1.35 -8.19
CA ALA A 45 -4.27 0.46 -7.97
C ALA A 45 -4.55 -0.60 -9.05
N ASP A 46 -3.53 -1.08 -9.78
CA ASP A 46 -3.70 -2.22 -10.68
C ASP A 46 -3.66 -3.57 -9.93
N ASP A 47 -3.87 -4.68 -10.63
CA ASP A 47 -3.89 -6.00 -9.98
C ASP A 47 -2.49 -6.46 -9.51
N HIS A 48 -1.42 -6.02 -10.18
CA HIS A 48 -0.04 -6.33 -9.77
C HIS A 48 0.29 -5.67 -8.42
N CYS A 49 -0.23 -4.46 -8.17
CA CYS A 49 -0.05 -3.74 -6.93
C CYS A 49 -0.55 -4.56 -5.72
N VAL A 50 -1.70 -5.24 -5.83
CA VAL A 50 -2.26 -6.01 -4.70
C VAL A 50 -1.29 -7.13 -4.32
N HIS A 51 -0.85 -7.91 -5.31
CA HIS A 51 0.08 -9.02 -5.10
C HIS A 51 1.41 -8.55 -4.51
N ALA A 52 1.91 -7.39 -4.95
CA ALA A 52 3.15 -6.82 -4.44
C ALA A 52 3.06 -6.32 -2.99
N LEU A 53 1.89 -5.85 -2.56
CA LEU A 53 1.70 -5.30 -1.21
C LEU A 53 1.37 -6.35 -0.14
N ILE A 54 0.82 -7.51 -0.50
CA ILE A 54 0.43 -8.56 0.46
C ILE A 54 1.57 -8.95 1.43
N PRO A 55 2.81 -9.23 0.98
CA PRO A 55 3.89 -9.62 1.88
C PRO A 55 4.25 -8.55 2.91
N LEU A 56 4.05 -7.27 2.58
CA LEU A 56 4.42 -6.14 3.42
C LEU A 56 3.48 -5.93 4.61
N LEU A 57 2.31 -6.57 4.62
CA LEU A 57 1.47 -6.68 5.82
C LEU A 57 2.15 -7.45 6.95
N SER A 58 3.23 -8.19 6.66
CA SER A 58 4.02 -8.93 7.65
C SER A 58 5.45 -8.39 7.81
N ASP A 59 5.73 -7.19 7.31
CA ASP A 59 7.04 -6.55 7.48
C ASP A 59 7.37 -6.36 8.96
N SER A 60 8.66 -6.46 9.31
CA SER A 60 9.12 -6.29 10.69
C SER A 60 8.92 -4.85 11.19
N ASP A 61 8.94 -3.87 10.29
CA ASP A 61 8.72 -2.46 10.61
C ASP A 61 7.22 -2.12 10.64
N PRO A 62 6.66 -1.71 11.80
CA PRO A 62 5.26 -1.33 11.91
C PRO A 62 4.84 -0.21 10.95
N GLU A 63 5.74 0.73 10.64
CA GLU A 63 5.41 1.84 9.73
C GLU A 63 5.18 1.34 8.30
N ILE A 64 5.93 0.30 7.88
CA ILE A 64 5.74 -0.33 6.58
C ILE A 64 4.40 -1.06 6.54
N ARG A 65 4.05 -1.80 7.61
CA ARG A 65 2.75 -2.48 7.71
C ARG A 65 1.60 -1.50 7.67
N LYS A 66 1.71 -0.40 8.42
CA LYS A 66 0.74 0.70 8.47
C LYS A 66 0.54 1.33 7.10
N GLN A 67 1.62 1.77 6.44
CA GLN A 67 1.54 2.37 5.11
C GLN A 67 0.98 1.39 4.07
N THR A 68 1.27 0.10 4.20
CA THR A 68 0.71 -0.96 3.36
C THR A 68 -0.81 -1.06 3.55
N ALA A 69 -1.29 -1.04 4.79
CA ALA A 69 -2.72 -1.05 5.08
C ALA A 69 -3.45 0.17 4.52
N ILE A 70 -2.88 1.37 4.70
CA ILE A 70 -3.41 2.63 4.14
C ILE A 70 -3.54 2.50 2.62
N SER A 71 -2.45 2.11 1.96
CA SER A 71 -2.39 2.03 0.50
C SER A 71 -3.35 0.97 -0.06
N MET A 72 -3.49 -0.18 0.62
CA MET A 72 -4.50 -1.18 0.28
C MET A 72 -5.94 -0.66 0.42
N GLY A 73 -6.21 0.22 1.40
CA GLY A 73 -7.48 0.92 1.53
C GLY A 73 -7.78 1.84 0.35
N ASP A 74 -6.76 2.56 -0.13
CA ASP A 74 -6.89 3.50 -1.26
C ASP A 74 -7.14 2.80 -2.60
N MET A 75 -6.69 1.55 -2.74
CA MET A 75 -6.95 0.74 -3.94
C MET A 75 -8.42 0.35 -4.09
N LYS A 76 -9.21 0.38 -3.00
CA LYS A 76 -10.65 0.07 -2.98
C LYS A 76 -11.02 -1.30 -3.60
N LYS A 77 -10.13 -2.30 -3.50
CA LYS A 77 -10.38 -3.67 -4.01
C LYS A 77 -10.80 -4.61 -2.89
N ASP A 78 -11.80 -5.46 -3.14
CA ASP A 78 -12.27 -6.45 -2.15
C ASP A 78 -11.19 -7.43 -1.70
N VAL A 79 -10.26 -7.82 -2.58
CA VAL A 79 -9.13 -8.68 -2.22
C VAL A 79 -8.28 -8.06 -1.10
N CYS A 80 -8.08 -6.74 -1.11
CA CYS A 80 -7.35 -6.04 -0.04
C CYS A 80 -8.06 -6.21 1.30
N LYS A 81 -9.40 -6.12 1.33
CA LYS A 81 -10.19 -6.30 2.55
C LYS A 81 -9.97 -7.68 3.16
N THR A 82 -9.97 -8.74 2.36
CA THR A 82 -9.74 -10.11 2.84
C THR A 82 -8.38 -10.23 3.53
N HIS A 83 -7.31 -9.70 2.91
CA HIS A 83 -5.97 -9.76 3.51
C HIS A 83 -5.86 -8.91 4.79
N LEU A 84 -6.48 -7.73 4.79
CA LEU A 84 -6.52 -6.86 5.96
C LEU A 84 -7.27 -7.51 7.15
N GLN A 85 -8.42 -8.15 6.89
CA GLN A 85 -9.18 -8.88 7.93
C GLN A 85 -8.36 -10.01 8.56
N ASN A 86 -7.58 -10.75 7.76
CA ASN A 86 -6.68 -11.76 8.27
C ASN A 86 -5.58 -11.15 9.15
N ARG A 87 -5.06 -9.96 8.78
CA ARG A 87 -4.00 -9.30 9.53
C ARG A 87 -4.44 -8.84 10.92
N VAL A 88 -5.71 -8.41 11.09
CA VAL A 88 -6.26 -7.99 12.40
C VAL A 88 -6.05 -9.06 13.49
N GLN A 89 -6.12 -10.35 13.14
CA GLN A 89 -6.04 -11.44 14.12
C GLN A 89 -4.65 -11.61 14.76
N ILE A 90 -3.60 -11.09 14.11
CA ILE A 90 -2.21 -11.31 14.52
C ILE A 90 -1.43 -10.01 14.74
N GLU A 91 -1.97 -8.87 14.32
CA GLU A 91 -1.32 -7.58 14.52
C GLU A 91 -1.37 -7.16 16.00
N LYS A 92 -0.25 -6.67 16.51
CA LYS A 92 -0.08 -6.26 17.90
C LYS A 92 0.10 -4.75 18.04
N ASP A 93 0.54 -4.10 16.97
CA ASP A 93 0.75 -2.66 16.95
C ASP A 93 -0.59 -1.94 16.78
N HIS A 94 -0.91 -1.05 17.73
CA HIS A 94 -2.19 -0.35 17.76
C HIS A 94 -2.35 0.62 16.60
N ASP A 95 -1.30 1.32 16.18
CA ASP A 95 -1.37 2.27 15.05
C ASP A 95 -1.60 1.52 13.74
N VAL A 96 -1.02 0.33 13.60
CA VAL A 96 -1.26 -0.54 12.45
C VAL A 96 -2.70 -1.07 12.46
N LEU A 97 -3.23 -1.47 13.62
CA LEU A 97 -4.63 -1.91 13.76
C LEU A 97 -5.61 -0.81 13.37
N ASP A 98 -5.40 0.42 13.82
CA ASP A 98 -6.24 1.57 13.46
C ASP A 98 -6.23 1.81 11.95
N ALA A 99 -5.05 1.78 11.33
CA ALA A 99 -4.93 1.91 9.87
C ALA A 99 -5.63 0.77 9.12
N ILE A 100 -5.56 -0.47 9.61
CA ILE A 100 -6.25 -1.62 9.03
C ILE A 100 -7.77 -1.45 9.12
N HIS A 101 -8.30 -1.06 10.28
CA HIS A 101 -9.73 -0.83 10.46
C HIS A 101 -10.25 0.27 9.54
N ASP A 102 -9.52 1.39 9.45
CA ASP A 102 -9.83 2.49 8.54
C ASP A 102 -9.86 2.04 7.08
N ALA A 103 -8.85 1.28 6.65
CA ALA A 103 -8.77 0.75 5.30
C ALA A 103 -9.96 -0.17 4.96
N ILE A 104 -10.32 -1.09 5.86
CA ILE A 104 -11.49 -1.97 5.70
C ILE A 104 -12.79 -1.16 5.61
N MET A 105 -12.95 -0.11 6.43
CA MET A 105 -14.10 0.78 6.38
C MET A 105 -14.19 1.51 5.04
N ARG A 106 -13.08 2.04 4.51
CA ARG A 106 -13.03 2.72 3.21
C ARG A 106 -13.44 1.78 2.07
N ILE A 107 -12.89 0.56 2.04
CA ILE A 107 -13.24 -0.45 1.02
C ILE A 107 -14.73 -0.81 1.10
N THR A 108 -15.26 -1.01 2.32
CA THR A 108 -16.66 -1.42 2.51
C THR A 108 -17.66 -0.32 2.14
N LYS A 109 -17.35 0.95 2.42
CA LYS A 109 -18.21 2.08 2.05
C LYS A 109 -18.35 2.24 0.54
N GLU A 110 -17.29 1.99 -0.22
CA GLU A 110 -17.35 2.13 -1.68
C GLU A 110 -18.14 1.00 -2.34
N VAL A 111 -17.93 -0.25 -1.92
CA VAL A 111 -18.64 -1.41 -2.47
C VAL A 111 -20.14 -1.37 -2.15
N GLY A 112 -20.51 -0.74 -1.02
CA GLY A 112 -21.91 -0.53 -0.62
C GLY A 112 -22.63 0.66 -1.30
N LEU A 113 -21.94 1.48 -2.10
CA LEU A 113 -22.52 2.62 -2.82
C LEU A 113 -23.09 2.25 -4.20
N VAL A 114 -22.98 0.99 -4.61
CA VAL A 114 -23.72 0.47 -5.77
C VAL A 114 -25.03 -0.13 -5.26
N LYS A 115 -26.04 0.73 -5.06
CA LYS A 115 -27.45 0.34 -5.00
C LYS A 115 -28.19 0.95 -6.16
#